data_AF-A0AAW3FUT4-F1
#
_entry.id   AF-A0AAW3FUT4-F1
#
_cell.length_a   1.000
_cell.length_b   1.000
_cell.length_c   1.000
_cell.angle_alpha   90.00
_cell.angle_beta   90.00
_cell.angle_gamma   90.00
#
_symmetry.space_group_name_H-M   'P 1'
#
loop_
_entity.id
_entity.type
_entity.pdbx_description
1 polymer ?
#
loop_
_entity_poly.entity_id
_entity_poly.type
_entity_poly.pdbx_seq_one_letter_code
_entity_poly.pdbx_strand_id
1 'polypeptide(L)'
;MRKILLVASLAALLSGCGEKGDFEKAINAKISQSKLCYSLQDNDIVFNKGFPIKVNRGYRSAGYSASDEILKGLANQGLLDVSQQANGFSSVDVLEVTDKGQAVEFWDRKDGACVGHRAVAEIKEWTEPGNGNQKIVRVSYTWTLADVPAWVDKKAFSSVKGMNEPEESMINLVKTSNGWKAI
;
A
#
# COMPACT_ATOMS: atom_id res chain seq x y z
N MET A 1 -63.61 8.53 20.27
CA MET A 1 -62.21 8.88 20.54
C MET A 1 -61.32 7.73 20.07
N ARG A 2 -60.51 7.97 19.03
CA ARG A 2 -59.73 6.95 18.31
C ARG A 2 -58.51 6.53 19.14
N LYS A 3 -58.37 5.23 19.41
CA LYS A 3 -57.17 4.64 20.01
C LYS A 3 -56.08 4.57 18.94
N ILE A 4 -55.06 5.41 19.04
CA ILE A 4 -53.87 5.33 18.18
C ILE A 4 -52.91 4.36 18.85
N LEU A 5 -52.78 3.16 18.26
CA LEU A 5 -51.74 2.21 18.58
C LEU A 5 -50.42 2.76 18.02
N LEU A 6 -49.54 3.21 18.92
CA LEU A 6 -48.14 3.50 18.59
C LEU A 6 -47.41 2.18 18.37
N VAL A 7 -47.27 1.79 17.10
CA VAL A 7 -46.34 0.74 16.68
C VAL A 7 -44.95 1.34 16.79
N ALA A 8 -44.22 1.03 17.86
CA ALA A 8 -42.79 1.24 17.93
C ALA A 8 -42.11 0.22 17.00
N SER A 9 -41.99 0.58 15.73
CA SER A 9 -41.09 -0.10 14.80
C SER A 9 -39.66 0.19 15.23
N LEU A 10 -39.11 -0.67 16.09
CA LEU A 10 -37.67 -0.75 16.31
C LEU A 10 -37.06 -1.29 15.00
N ALA A 11 -36.72 -0.39 14.08
CA ALA A 11 -35.84 -0.71 12.97
C ALA A 11 -34.48 -1.05 13.58
N ALA A 12 -34.16 -2.33 13.66
CA ALA A 12 -32.82 -2.81 14.00
C ALA A 12 -31.85 -2.40 12.89
N LEU A 13 -31.30 -1.19 13.00
CA LEU A 13 -30.15 -0.73 12.21
C LEU A 13 -28.87 -1.36 12.78
N LEU A 14 -28.72 -2.69 12.65
CA LEU A 14 -27.48 -3.40 13.00
C LEU A 14 -27.28 -4.61 12.07
N SER A 15 -27.02 -4.37 10.79
CA SER A 15 -26.45 -5.39 9.90
C SER A 15 -25.43 -4.82 8.90
N GLY A 16 -24.75 -3.74 9.29
CA GLY A 16 -23.56 -3.25 8.56
C GLY A 16 -22.28 -4.04 8.86
N CYS A 17 -22.28 -4.94 9.85
CA CYS A 17 -21.18 -5.85 10.18
C CYS A 17 -21.48 -7.27 9.68
N GLY A 18 -21.59 -7.42 8.35
CA GLY A 18 -21.77 -8.72 7.69
C GLY A 18 -20.44 -9.38 7.29
N GLU A 19 -20.51 -10.41 6.44
CA GLU A 19 -19.33 -11.10 5.89
C GLU A 19 -18.33 -10.16 5.22
N LYS A 20 -18.80 -9.05 4.64
CA LYS A 20 -17.97 -8.00 4.04
C LYS A 20 -16.90 -7.46 5.01
N GLY A 21 -17.28 -7.19 6.26
CA GLY A 21 -16.35 -6.67 7.28
C GLY A 21 -15.34 -7.72 7.74
N ASP A 22 -15.75 -8.98 7.84
CA ASP A 22 -14.83 -10.07 8.17
C ASP A 22 -13.81 -10.30 7.04
N PHE A 23 -14.23 -10.20 5.78
CA PHE A 23 -13.34 -10.29 4.63
C PHE A 23 -12.34 -9.15 4.61
N GLU A 24 -12.81 -7.92 4.79
CA GLU A 24 -11.94 -6.75 4.88
C GLU A 24 -10.87 -6.93 5.95
N LYS A 25 -11.26 -7.37 7.15
CA LYS A 25 -10.33 -7.66 8.25
C LYS A 25 -9.32 -8.75 7.88
N ALA A 26 -9.77 -9.85 7.28
CA ALA A 26 -8.91 -10.96 6.90
C ALA A 26 -7.90 -10.57 5.81
N ILE A 27 -8.32 -9.74 4.85
CA ILE A 27 -7.48 -9.24 3.77
C ILE A 27 -6.49 -8.22 4.31
N ASN A 28 -6.93 -7.24 5.11
CA ASN A 28 -6.06 -6.25 5.73
C ASN A 28 -4.96 -6.91 6.57
N ALA A 29 -5.30 -7.95 7.35
CA ALA A 29 -4.30 -8.71 8.12
C ALA A 29 -3.17 -9.33 7.26
N LYS A 30 -3.38 -9.50 5.94
CA LYS A 30 -2.38 -9.96 4.97
C LYS A 30 -1.69 -8.79 4.28
N ILE A 31 -2.44 -7.82 3.77
CA ILE A 31 -1.89 -6.79 2.87
C ILE A 31 -1.28 -5.59 3.62
N SER A 32 -1.62 -5.38 4.89
CA SER A 32 -1.07 -4.28 5.70
C SER A 32 0.28 -4.61 6.34
N GLN A 33 0.77 -5.85 6.21
CA GLN A 33 1.98 -6.31 6.92
C GLN A 33 3.27 -5.62 6.45
N SER A 34 3.31 -5.19 5.19
CA SER A 34 4.49 -4.54 4.60
C SER A 34 4.16 -3.11 4.19
N LYS A 35 4.95 -2.17 4.70
CA LYS A 35 5.00 -0.82 4.13
C LYS A 35 5.51 -0.88 2.69
N LEU A 36 5.04 0.04 1.87
CA LEU A 36 5.53 0.24 0.52
C LEU A 36 6.65 1.28 0.56
N CYS A 37 7.89 0.84 0.36
CA CYS A 37 9.06 1.69 0.53
C CYS A 37 10.02 1.58 -0.65
N TYR A 38 10.71 2.68 -0.92
CA TYR A 38 12.01 2.64 -1.60
C TYR A 38 13.08 2.42 -0.54
N SER A 39 13.88 1.37 -0.70
CA SER A 39 14.94 1.02 0.26
C SER A 39 16.22 0.68 -0.47
N LEU A 40 17.33 0.97 0.20
CA LEU A 40 18.66 0.52 -0.18
C LEU A 40 18.96 -0.81 0.53
N GLN A 41 19.99 -1.51 0.04
CA GLN A 41 20.51 -2.68 0.74
C GLN A 41 20.99 -2.34 2.16
N ASP A 42 21.54 -1.13 2.33
CA ASP A 42 21.87 -0.53 3.61
C ASP A 42 21.27 0.88 3.63
N ASN A 43 20.19 1.07 4.39
CA ASN A 43 19.50 2.36 4.52
C ASN A 43 20.24 3.33 5.46
N ASP A 44 21.10 2.84 6.35
CA ASP A 44 21.84 3.66 7.32
C ASP A 44 23.05 4.34 6.68
N ILE A 45 23.45 3.89 5.47
CA ILE A 45 24.52 4.51 4.68
C ILE A 45 24.27 6.01 4.45
N VAL A 46 22.99 6.41 4.32
CA VAL A 46 22.56 7.81 4.19
C VAL A 46 22.99 8.66 5.39
N PHE A 47 22.88 8.12 6.59
CA PHE A 47 23.19 8.84 7.82
C PHE A 47 24.68 8.79 8.16
N ASN A 48 25.36 7.72 7.77
CA ASN A 48 26.77 7.52 8.08
C ASN A 48 27.72 8.18 7.06
N LYS A 49 27.42 8.05 5.77
CA LYS A 49 28.28 8.55 4.69
C LYS A 49 27.73 9.80 4.00
N GLY A 50 26.45 10.12 4.22
CA GLY A 50 25.78 11.23 3.55
C GLY A 50 25.51 10.97 2.08
N PHE A 51 24.91 11.96 1.44
CA PHE A 51 24.74 12.02 -0.01
C PHE A 51 25.96 12.67 -0.68
N PRO A 52 26.23 12.37 -1.96
CA PRO A 52 25.44 11.51 -2.85
C PRO A 52 25.74 10.00 -2.67
N ILE A 53 24.74 9.16 -3.00
CA ILE A 53 24.83 7.70 -2.93
C ILE A 53 24.67 7.11 -4.33
N LYS A 54 25.53 6.14 -4.68
CA LYS A 54 25.44 5.40 -5.94
C LYS A 54 24.64 4.12 -5.73
N VAL A 55 23.61 3.92 -6.55
CA VAL A 55 22.77 2.73 -6.52
C VAL A 55 22.80 2.04 -7.88
N ASN A 56 22.92 0.71 -7.87
CA ASN A 56 22.85 -0.05 -9.10
C ASN A 56 21.44 0.03 -9.65
N ARG A 57 21.33 0.36 -10.94
CA ARG A 57 20.06 0.28 -11.64
C ARG A 57 19.71 -1.18 -11.81
N GLY A 58 18.69 -1.65 -11.10
CA GLY A 58 18.25 -3.04 -11.18
C GLY A 58 17.90 -3.44 -12.61
N TYR A 59 18.09 -4.71 -12.96
CA TYR A 59 17.64 -5.27 -14.23
C TYR A 59 16.11 -5.13 -14.33
N ARG A 60 15.65 -4.22 -15.19
CA ARG A 60 14.22 -3.96 -15.44
C ARG A 60 13.69 -4.98 -16.44
N SER A 61 13.34 -6.18 -15.98
CA SER A 61 12.37 -6.99 -16.71
C SER A 61 11.12 -6.13 -16.91
N ALA A 62 10.62 -6.02 -18.14
CA ALA A 62 9.49 -5.15 -18.48
C ALA A 62 8.33 -5.33 -17.47
N GLY A 63 7.98 -4.28 -16.72
CA GLY A 63 6.95 -4.36 -15.69
C GLY A 63 6.97 -3.19 -14.70
N TYR A 64 5.93 -3.11 -13.87
CA TYR A 64 5.78 -2.13 -12.80
C TYR A 64 6.67 -2.49 -11.60
N SER A 65 7.44 -1.52 -11.09
CA SER A 65 8.21 -1.62 -9.85
C SER A 65 7.76 -0.52 -8.91
N ALA A 66 7.15 -0.89 -7.77
CA ALA A 66 6.73 0.09 -6.77
C ALA A 66 7.91 0.93 -6.25
N SER A 67 9.08 0.31 -6.09
CA SER A 67 10.30 0.99 -5.66
C SER A 67 10.70 2.07 -6.66
N ASP A 68 10.69 1.76 -7.97
CA ASP A 68 11.04 2.72 -9.02
C ASP A 68 10.04 3.88 -9.09
N GLU A 69 8.74 3.60 -8.92
CA GLU A 69 7.72 4.65 -8.89
C GLU A 69 7.82 5.54 -7.65
N ILE A 70 8.20 4.99 -6.49
CA ILE A 70 8.51 5.78 -5.29
C ILE A 70 9.74 6.65 -5.54
N LEU A 71 10.81 6.10 -6.14
CA LEU A 71 12.01 6.89 -6.45
C LEU A 71 11.70 8.05 -7.42
N LYS A 72 10.89 7.80 -8.44
CA LYS A 72 10.39 8.85 -9.32
C LYS A 72 9.56 9.89 -8.56
N GLY A 73 8.70 9.46 -7.63
CA GLY A 73 7.93 10.38 -6.80
C GLY A 73 8.80 11.28 -5.93
N LEU A 74 9.83 10.71 -5.30
CA LEU A 74 10.83 11.46 -4.53
C LEU A 74 11.53 12.50 -5.41
N ALA A 75 11.88 12.14 -6.63
CA ALA A 75 12.49 13.05 -7.60
C ALA A 75 11.53 14.14 -8.09
N ASN A 76 10.32 13.77 -8.49
CA ASN A 76 9.29 14.70 -8.96
C ASN A 76 8.88 15.71 -7.90
N GLN A 77 8.88 15.30 -6.63
CA GLN A 77 8.61 16.19 -5.50
C GLN A 77 9.84 17.08 -5.17
N GLY A 78 11.01 16.76 -5.71
CA GLY A 78 12.26 17.45 -5.45
C GLY A 78 12.84 17.15 -4.08
N LEU A 79 12.63 15.95 -3.53
CA LEU A 79 13.30 15.48 -2.30
C LEU A 79 14.66 14.82 -2.61
N LEU A 80 14.78 14.24 -3.80
CA LEU A 80 16.02 13.67 -4.33
C LEU A 80 16.27 14.21 -5.74
N ASP A 81 17.53 14.47 -6.07
CA ASP A 81 18.00 14.51 -7.44
C ASP A 81 18.51 13.12 -7.83
N VAL A 82 18.09 12.67 -9.02
CA VAL A 82 18.48 11.37 -9.58
C VAL A 82 19.21 11.62 -10.89
N SER A 83 20.52 11.42 -10.88
CA SER A 83 21.37 11.54 -12.07
C SER A 83 21.97 10.19 -12.44
N GLN A 84 22.44 10.05 -13.68
CA GLN A 84 23.09 8.81 -14.15
C GLN A 84 24.58 9.03 -14.34
N GLN A 85 25.37 8.08 -13.84
CA GLN A 85 26.79 8.02 -14.10
C GLN A 85 27.15 6.70 -14.79
N ALA A 86 28.05 6.79 -15.77
CA ALA A 86 28.64 5.62 -16.38
C ALA A 86 29.43 4.82 -15.33
N ASN A 87 29.29 3.51 -15.37
CA ASN A 87 30.00 2.57 -14.52
C ASN A 87 30.47 1.38 -15.38
N GLY A 88 31.58 1.58 -16.08
CA GLY A 88 32.07 0.64 -17.08
C GLY A 88 31.06 0.46 -18.23
N PHE A 89 30.66 -0.79 -18.49
CA PHE A 89 29.64 -1.13 -19.49
C PHE A 89 28.19 -0.95 -18.99
N SER A 90 28.00 -0.44 -17.78
CA SER A 90 26.70 -0.22 -17.15
C SER A 90 26.52 1.24 -16.73
N SER A 91 25.35 1.60 -16.21
CA SER A 91 25.13 2.87 -15.52
C SER A 91 24.60 2.63 -14.10
N VAL A 92 24.97 3.54 -13.21
CA VAL A 92 24.44 3.63 -11.86
C VAL A 92 23.61 4.90 -11.73
N ASP A 93 22.54 4.83 -10.95
CA ASP A 93 21.83 6.03 -10.55
C ASP A 93 22.59 6.64 -9.34
N VAL A 94 22.76 7.95 -9.35
CA VAL A 94 23.34 8.73 -8.27
C VAL A 94 22.21 9.53 -7.66
N LEU A 95 21.95 9.22 -6.40
CA LEU A 95 20.94 9.87 -5.60
C LEU A 95 21.62 10.96 -4.81
N GLU A 96 21.04 12.15 -4.80
CA GLU A 96 21.48 13.28 -3.99
C GLU A 96 20.27 13.91 -3.30
N VAL A 97 20.39 14.22 -2.01
CA VAL A 97 19.30 14.89 -1.30
C VAL A 97 19.36 16.38 -1.55
N THR A 98 18.22 16.93 -1.97
CA THR A 98 18.06 18.37 -2.18
C THR A 98 17.90 19.09 -0.83
N ASP A 99 18.05 20.41 -0.82
CA ASP A 99 17.77 21.24 0.38
C ASP A 99 16.34 21.00 0.92
N LYS A 100 15.37 20.81 0.01
CA LYS A 100 14.00 20.47 0.37
C LYS A 100 13.92 19.08 1.01
N GLY A 101 14.66 18.10 0.51
CA GLY A 101 14.76 16.78 1.10
C GLY A 101 15.39 16.80 2.49
N GLN A 102 16.40 17.63 2.74
CA GLN A 102 17.01 17.78 4.07
C GLN A 102 16.05 18.37 5.10
N ALA A 103 15.14 19.24 4.66
CA ALA A 103 14.16 19.89 5.52
C ALA A 103 13.01 18.96 5.96
N VAL A 104 12.97 17.71 5.49
CA VAL A 104 11.87 16.78 5.73
C VAL A 104 12.39 15.39 6.07
N GLU A 105 11.87 14.76 7.12
CA GLU A 105 12.25 13.41 7.53
C GLU A 105 11.55 12.34 6.66
N PHE A 106 11.91 12.28 5.37
CA PHE A 106 11.30 11.34 4.43
C PHE A 106 11.96 9.95 4.40
N TRP A 107 13.10 9.78 5.08
CA TRP A 107 13.92 8.57 5.04
C TRP A 107 14.11 7.95 6.44
N ASP A 108 13.78 6.67 6.57
CA ASP A 108 14.00 5.89 7.80
C ASP A 108 15.25 4.98 7.68
N ARG A 109 15.99 4.82 8.79
CA ARG A 109 17.21 4.00 8.84
C ARG A 109 16.98 2.51 8.61
N LYS A 110 15.78 2.01 8.91
CA LYS A 110 15.44 0.60 8.80
C LYS A 110 14.73 0.31 7.49
N ASP A 111 13.68 1.08 7.19
CA ASP A 111 12.75 0.79 6.11
C ASP A 111 13.02 1.63 4.83
N GLY A 112 13.78 2.72 4.92
CA GLY A 112 14.01 3.67 3.82
C GLY A 112 12.86 4.68 3.68
N ALA A 113 12.56 5.09 2.46
CA ALA A 113 11.48 6.04 2.17
C ALA A 113 10.15 5.33 1.92
N CYS A 114 9.29 5.27 2.94
CA CYS A 114 8.00 4.59 2.88
C CYS A 114 6.84 5.56 2.58
N VAL A 115 5.90 5.14 1.73
CA VAL A 115 4.76 5.96 1.28
C VAL A 115 3.41 5.44 1.77
N GLY A 116 3.40 4.59 2.78
CA GLY A 116 2.22 3.99 3.40
C GLY A 116 2.21 2.46 3.32
N HIS A 117 1.05 1.85 3.57
CA HIS A 117 0.83 0.42 3.38
C HIS A 117 -0.50 0.18 2.65
N ARG A 118 -0.67 -1.01 2.06
CA ARG A 118 -1.94 -1.33 1.41
C ARG A 118 -3.03 -1.51 2.46
N ALA A 119 -4.20 -0.97 2.17
CA ALA A 119 -5.43 -1.20 2.92
C ALA A 119 -6.59 -1.39 1.94
N VAL A 120 -7.50 -2.29 2.29
CA VAL A 120 -8.75 -2.47 1.54
C VAL A 120 -9.51 -1.14 1.53
N ALA A 121 -9.88 -0.70 0.34
CA ALA A 121 -10.77 0.43 0.14
C ALA A 121 -12.22 -0.03 0.03
N GLU A 122 -12.46 -1.13 -0.69
CA GLU A 122 -13.80 -1.69 -0.84
C GLU A 122 -13.75 -3.19 -1.17
N ILE A 123 -14.59 -4.00 -0.54
CA ILE A 123 -14.93 -5.34 -1.03
C ILE A 123 -16.03 -5.21 -2.09
N LYS A 124 -15.79 -5.72 -3.30
CA LYS A 124 -16.73 -5.62 -4.43
C LYS A 124 -17.70 -6.78 -4.48
N GLU A 125 -17.18 -7.99 -4.55
CA GLU A 125 -17.97 -9.22 -4.70
C GLU A 125 -17.17 -10.43 -4.18
N TRP A 126 -17.87 -11.52 -3.91
CA TRP A 126 -17.24 -12.80 -3.56
C TRP A 126 -18.06 -13.97 -4.08
N THR A 127 -17.38 -15.10 -4.27
CA THR A 127 -18.04 -16.36 -4.61
C THR A 127 -18.69 -16.98 -3.38
N GLU A 128 -19.80 -17.68 -3.56
CA GLU A 128 -20.37 -18.54 -2.51
C GLU A 128 -19.47 -19.75 -2.24
N PRO A 129 -19.31 -20.17 -0.96
CA PRO A 129 -18.52 -21.35 -0.64
C PRO A 129 -19.21 -22.61 -1.16
N GLY A 130 -18.44 -23.50 -1.80
CA GLY A 130 -18.96 -24.79 -2.27
C GLY A 130 -19.32 -25.74 -1.11
N ASN A 131 -19.99 -26.86 -1.44
CA ASN A 131 -20.43 -27.89 -0.48
C ASN A 131 -19.30 -28.77 0.09
N GLY A 132 -18.04 -28.36 -0.04
CA GLY A 132 -16.90 -29.12 0.46
C GLY A 132 -16.67 -28.93 1.96
N ASN A 133 -15.78 -29.76 2.53
CA ASN A 133 -15.40 -29.66 3.95
C ASN A 133 -14.69 -28.34 4.28
N GLN A 134 -14.03 -27.71 3.31
CA GLN A 134 -13.42 -26.39 3.44
C GLN A 134 -14.29 -25.34 2.75
N LYS A 135 -14.67 -24.30 3.49
CA LYS A 135 -15.32 -23.11 2.93
C LYS A 135 -14.24 -22.16 2.44
N ILE A 136 -14.11 -22.05 1.12
CA ILE A 136 -13.21 -21.11 0.45
C ILE A 136 -14.07 -20.17 -0.39
N VAL A 137 -13.77 -18.88 -0.31
CA VAL A 137 -14.38 -17.85 -1.15
C VAL A 137 -13.28 -17.08 -1.87
N ARG A 138 -13.52 -16.73 -3.14
CA ARG A 138 -12.70 -15.78 -3.88
C ARG A 138 -13.34 -14.41 -3.73
N VAL A 139 -12.61 -13.45 -3.21
CA VAL A 139 -13.07 -12.09 -2.95
C VAL A 139 -12.39 -11.13 -3.92
N SER A 140 -13.19 -10.38 -4.68
CA SER A 140 -12.76 -9.24 -5.47
C SER A 140 -12.86 -7.97 -4.63
N TYR A 141 -11.80 -7.18 -4.59
CA TYR A 141 -11.72 -5.97 -3.76
C TYR A 141 -10.85 -4.91 -4.42
N THR A 142 -10.94 -3.68 -3.93
CA THR A 142 -10.00 -2.61 -4.24
C THR A 142 -9.16 -2.26 -3.02
N TRP A 143 -7.96 -1.77 -3.25
CA TRP A 143 -7.07 -1.29 -2.20
C TRP A 143 -6.48 0.08 -2.54
N THR A 144 -6.15 0.84 -1.50
CA THR A 144 -5.41 2.11 -1.58
C THR A 144 -4.25 2.08 -0.58
N LEU A 145 -3.38 3.09 -0.65
CA LEU A 145 -2.38 3.32 0.38
C LEU A 145 -3.01 4.05 1.57
N ALA A 146 -2.95 3.40 2.73
CA ALA A 146 -3.24 4.00 4.02
C ALA A 146 -1.95 4.48 4.69
N ASP A 147 -2.10 5.33 5.70
CA ASP A 147 -1.00 5.93 6.47
C ASP A 147 0.08 6.58 5.58
N VAL A 148 -0.37 7.22 4.49
CA VAL A 148 0.50 8.00 3.61
C VAL A 148 1.07 9.17 4.42
N PRO A 149 2.41 9.28 4.56
CA PRO A 149 3.01 10.33 5.36
C PRO A 149 2.65 11.73 4.86
N ALA A 150 2.53 12.69 5.78
CA ALA A 150 2.15 14.07 5.46
C ALA A 150 3.13 14.77 4.50
N TRP A 151 4.38 14.31 4.44
CA TRP A 151 5.36 14.84 3.50
C TRP A 151 5.10 14.41 2.06
N VAL A 152 4.30 13.38 1.78
CA VAL A 152 4.06 12.88 0.42
C VAL A 152 3.10 13.81 -0.33
N ASP A 153 3.57 14.43 -1.41
CA ASP A 153 2.72 15.04 -2.41
C ASP A 153 2.16 13.97 -3.35
N LYS A 154 0.89 13.63 -3.17
CA LYS A 154 0.23 12.60 -3.96
C LYS A 154 0.26 12.84 -5.46
N LYS A 155 0.41 14.10 -5.93
CA LYS A 155 0.55 14.41 -7.36
C LYS A 155 1.92 13.99 -7.89
N ALA A 156 2.98 14.26 -7.13
CA ALA A 156 4.33 13.84 -7.47
C ALA A 156 4.47 12.31 -7.48
N PHE A 157 3.74 11.63 -6.60
CA PHE A 157 3.68 10.18 -6.46
C PHE A 157 2.54 9.50 -7.25
N SER A 158 1.99 10.18 -8.25
CA SER A 158 0.79 9.71 -8.97
C SER A 158 0.95 8.38 -9.71
N SER A 159 2.18 8.00 -10.06
CA SER A 159 2.47 6.70 -10.68
C SER A 159 2.53 5.54 -9.68
N VAL A 160 2.53 5.81 -8.37
CA VAL A 160 2.45 4.78 -7.34
C VAL A 160 1.02 4.26 -7.24
N LYS A 161 0.84 2.99 -7.57
CA LYS A 161 -0.44 2.28 -7.47
C LYS A 161 -1.05 2.39 -6.08
N GLY A 162 -2.33 2.74 -6.01
CA GLY A 162 -3.07 2.94 -4.76
C GLY A 162 -2.86 4.31 -4.11
N MET A 163 -2.04 5.21 -4.68
CA MET A 163 -1.79 6.55 -4.10
C MET A 163 -2.99 7.49 -4.24
N ASN A 164 -3.53 7.58 -5.46
CA ASN A 164 -4.64 8.48 -5.80
C ASN A 164 -5.92 7.72 -6.16
N GLU A 165 -5.78 6.53 -6.76
CA GLU A 165 -6.90 5.74 -7.24
C GLU A 165 -6.86 4.34 -6.63
N PRO A 166 -8.04 3.73 -6.33
CA PRO A 166 -8.10 2.35 -5.87
C PRO A 166 -7.63 1.37 -6.94
N GLU A 167 -6.85 0.37 -6.53
CA GLU A 167 -6.37 -0.70 -7.40
C GLU A 167 -7.18 -1.96 -7.18
N GLU A 168 -7.60 -2.59 -8.27
CA GLU A 168 -8.33 -3.85 -8.22
C GLU A 168 -7.42 -5.02 -7.85
N SER A 169 -7.96 -5.94 -7.06
CA SER A 169 -7.30 -7.17 -6.69
C SER A 169 -8.31 -8.27 -6.38
N MET A 170 -7.80 -9.50 -6.30
CA MET A 170 -8.56 -10.68 -5.90
C MET A 170 -7.73 -11.52 -4.95
N ILE A 171 -8.39 -12.14 -3.98
CA ILE A 171 -7.73 -13.03 -3.02
C ILE A 171 -8.67 -14.13 -2.57
N ASN A 172 -8.11 -15.28 -2.23
CA ASN A 172 -8.88 -16.38 -1.67
C ASN A 172 -8.86 -16.28 -0.14
N LEU A 173 -10.02 -16.47 0.46
CA LEU A 173 -10.18 -16.56 1.90
C LEU A 173 -10.69 -17.95 2.27
N VAL A 174 -10.13 -18.53 3.32
CA VAL A 174 -10.60 -19.79 3.90
C VAL A 174 -11.26 -19.53 5.25
N LYS A 175 -12.42 -20.15 5.50
CA LYS A 175 -13.07 -20.10 6.80
C LYS A 175 -12.37 -21.05 7.76
N THR A 176 -11.98 -20.54 8.92
CA THR A 176 -11.41 -21.30 10.03
C THR A 176 -12.29 -21.16 11.27
N SER A 177 -12.00 -21.91 12.33
CA SER A 177 -12.63 -21.72 13.64
C SER A 177 -12.40 -20.32 14.22
N ASN A 178 -11.36 -19.61 13.77
CA ASN A 178 -11.01 -18.26 14.22
C ASN A 178 -11.50 -17.16 13.25
N GLY A 179 -12.38 -17.49 12.29
CA GLY A 179 -12.85 -16.58 11.27
C GLY A 179 -12.20 -16.77 9.91
N TRP A 180 -12.34 -15.79 9.02
CA TRP A 180 -11.77 -15.83 7.67
C TRP A 180 -10.28 -15.52 7.69
N LYS A 181 -9.51 -16.21 6.84
CA LYS A 181 -8.07 -16.01 6.70
C LYS A 181 -7.69 -15.95 5.23
N ALA A 182 -6.89 -14.97 4.86
CA ALA A 182 -6.29 -14.88 3.53
C ALA A 182 -5.21 -15.95 3.32
N ILE A 183 -5.26 -16.61 2.16
CA ILE A 183 -4.31 -17.65 1.73
C ILE A 183 -3.55 -17.22 0.47
#